data_AF-A0A5J4R1S6-F1
#
_entry.id   AF-A0A5J4R1S6-F1
#
_cell.length_a   1.000
_cell.length_b   1.000
_cell.length_c   1.000
_cell.angle_alpha   90.00
_cell.angle_beta   90.00
_cell.angle_gamma   90.00
#
_symmetry.space_group_name_H-M   'P 1'
#
loop_
_entity.id
_entity.type
_entity.pdbx_description
1 polymer ?
#
loop_
_entity_poly.entity_id
_entity_poly.type
_entity_poly.pdbx_seq_one_letter_code
_entity_poly.pdbx_strand_id
1 'polypeptide(L)'
;RADNVRSISKSPTELFISRMNDEIQRHPETLFYLATDSQEEKALLKSIFGKRVITLDKEISRRTPIGIENAVVDLFLLSKTNKIIGSFHSSYTEMAAELSGIECLIVKNRE
;
A
#
# COMPACT_ATOMS: atom_id res chain seq x y z
N ARG A 1 5.02 -0.91 7.29
CA ARG A 1 4.93 0.09 8.39
C ARG A 1 5.77 -0.25 9.60
N ALA A 2 6.33 -1.48 9.74
CA ALA A 2 7.18 -1.95 10.85
C ALA A 2 7.96 -0.89 11.68
N ASP A 3 9.24 -0.68 11.40
CA ASP A 3 10.15 0.21 12.15
C ASP A 3 10.26 1.62 11.56
N ASN A 4 9.47 1.92 10.53
CA ASN A 4 9.53 3.19 9.80
C ASN A 4 8.73 4.29 10.52
N VAL A 5 9.24 4.73 11.67
CA VAL A 5 8.67 5.79 12.52
C VAL A 5 8.37 7.07 11.72
N ARG A 6 9.20 7.41 10.73
CA ARG A 6 9.01 8.58 9.86
C ARG A 6 7.80 8.44 8.94
N SER A 7 7.58 7.26 8.38
CA SER A 7 6.40 6.98 7.56
C SER A 7 5.13 7.00 8.40
N ILE A 8 5.17 6.50 9.64
CA ILE A 8 4.01 6.49 10.54
C ILE A 8 3.62 7.93 10.90
N SER A 9 4.59 8.78 11.26
CA SER A 9 4.30 10.15 11.69
C SER A 9 3.91 11.08 10.53
N LYS A 10 4.51 10.93 9.35
CA LYS A 10 4.21 11.79 8.20
C LYS A 10 3.06 11.28 7.33
N SER A 11 2.79 9.97 7.31
CA SER A 11 1.76 9.37 6.44
C SER A 11 0.83 8.46 7.27
N PRO A 12 -0.01 9.03 8.15
CA PRO A 12 -0.95 8.26 8.95
C PRO A 12 -2.06 7.65 8.08
N THR A 13 -2.71 6.59 8.57
CA THR A 13 -3.70 5.79 7.82
C THR A 13 -4.88 6.61 7.34
N GLU A 14 -5.27 7.61 8.10
CA GLU A 14 -6.38 8.51 7.81
C GLU A 14 -6.17 9.23 6.47
N LEU A 15 -4.93 9.58 6.11
CA LEU A 15 -4.63 10.17 4.81
C LEU A 15 -4.86 9.18 3.66
N PHE A 16 -4.53 7.91 3.86
CA PHE A 16 -4.81 6.85 2.88
C PHE A 16 -6.32 6.65 2.74
N ILE A 17 -7.05 6.56 3.85
CA ILE A 17 -8.51 6.42 3.86
C ILE A 17 -9.17 7.59 3.10
N SER A 18 -8.76 8.83 3.39
CA SER A 18 -9.25 10.01 2.67
C SER A 18 -8.98 9.89 1.17
N ARG A 19 -7.75 9.53 0.78
CA ARG A 19 -7.37 9.47 -0.62
C ARG A 19 -8.04 8.33 -1.39
N MET A 20 -8.29 7.21 -0.72
CA MET A 20 -9.06 6.08 -1.26
C MET A 20 -10.52 6.48 -1.48
N ASN A 21 -11.13 7.21 -0.54
CA ASN A 21 -12.49 7.73 -0.72
C ASN A 21 -12.60 8.68 -1.92
N ASP A 22 -11.65 9.61 -2.08
CA ASP A 22 -11.61 10.51 -3.24
C ASP A 22 -11.54 9.73 -4.56
N GLU A 23 -10.79 8.64 -4.58
CA GLU A 23 -10.62 7.80 -5.76
C GLU A 23 -11.92 7.04 -6.10
N ILE A 24 -12.61 6.51 -5.08
CA ILE A 24 -13.92 5.87 -5.26
C ILE A 24 -14.96 6.87 -5.75
N GLN A 25 -14.97 8.11 -5.23
CA GLN A 25 -15.90 9.15 -5.67
C GLN A 25 -15.72 9.49 -7.15
N ARG A 26 -14.48 9.53 -7.64
CA ARG A 26 -14.17 9.79 -9.06
C ARG A 26 -14.42 8.56 -9.93
N HIS A 27 -14.11 7.38 -9.41
CA HIS A 27 -14.19 6.11 -10.12
C HIS A 27 -14.82 5.05 -9.20
N PRO A 28 -16.17 4.88 -9.25
CA PRO A 28 -16.90 3.99 -8.34
C PRO A 28 -16.51 2.50 -8.41
N GLU A 29 -15.88 2.07 -9.50
CA GLU A 29 -15.40 0.69 -9.71
C GLU A 29 -13.97 0.46 -9.19
N THR A 30 -13.36 1.46 -8.55
CA THR A 30 -12.00 1.34 -8.02
C THR A 30 -11.88 0.17 -7.05
N LEU A 31 -10.84 -0.63 -7.28
CA LEU A 31 -10.31 -1.64 -6.37
C LEU A 31 -8.92 -1.20 -5.89
N PHE A 32 -8.55 -1.64 -4.69
CA PHE A 32 -7.28 -1.32 -4.07
C PHE A 32 -6.51 -2.59 -3.77
N TYR A 33 -5.28 -2.66 -4.27
CA TYR A 33 -4.31 -3.63 -3.78
C TYR A 33 -3.56 -3.04 -2.59
N LEU A 34 -3.63 -3.71 -1.44
CA LEU A 34 -3.00 -3.28 -0.20
C LEU A 34 -1.74 -4.10 0.07
N ALA A 35 -0.59 -3.47 -0.15
CA ALA A 35 0.73 -3.97 0.22
C ALA A 35 1.14 -3.42 1.59
N THR A 36 1.00 -4.22 2.65
CA THR A 36 1.42 -3.86 4.00
C THR A 36 1.80 -5.09 4.81
N ASP A 37 2.78 -4.91 5.70
CA ASP A 37 3.21 -5.89 6.71
C ASP A 37 2.35 -5.84 7.99
N SER A 38 1.53 -4.80 8.17
CA SER A 38 0.68 -4.64 9.36
C SER A 38 -0.66 -5.35 9.19
N GLN A 39 -0.92 -6.33 10.05
CA GLN A 39 -2.20 -7.04 10.10
C GLN A 39 -3.34 -6.14 10.58
N GLU A 40 -3.05 -5.19 11.47
CA GLU A 40 -4.01 -4.21 11.97
C GLU A 40 -4.52 -3.31 10.83
N GLU A 41 -3.61 -2.84 9.97
CA GLU A 41 -3.97 -2.03 8.79
C GLU A 41 -4.77 -2.84 7.77
N LYS A 42 -4.42 -4.11 7.55
CA LYS A 42 -5.22 -5.00 6.70
C LYS A 42 -6.64 -5.14 7.23
N ALA A 43 -6.78 -5.39 8.53
CA ALA A 43 -8.09 -5.54 9.18
C ALA A 43 -8.91 -4.24 9.11
N LEU A 44 -8.29 -3.10 9.42
CA LEU A 44 -8.92 -1.79 9.39
C LEU A 44 -9.39 -1.40 7.98
N LEU A 45 -8.51 -1.49 6.98
CA LEU A 45 -8.87 -1.09 5.61
C LEU A 45 -9.88 -2.05 4.99
N LYS A 46 -9.81 -3.35 5.31
CA LYS A 46 -10.86 -4.30 4.91
C LYS A 46 -12.20 -4.02 5.61
N SER A 47 -12.21 -3.59 6.87
CA SER A 47 -13.48 -3.26 7.55
C SER A 47 -14.15 -2.01 6.98
N ILE A 48 -13.35 -1.02 6.53
CA ILE A 48 -13.86 0.22 5.94
C ILE A 48 -14.32 0.01 4.48
N PHE A 49 -13.50 -0.66 3.66
CA PHE A 49 -13.70 -0.72 2.20
C PHE A 49 -14.18 -2.09 1.69
N GLY A 50 -14.28 -3.08 2.58
CA GLY A 50 -14.83 -4.40 2.28
C GLY A 50 -14.12 -5.10 1.12
N LYS A 51 -14.92 -5.58 0.16
CA LYS A 51 -14.45 -6.34 -1.02
C LYS A 51 -13.59 -5.53 -1.99
N ARG A 52 -13.49 -4.20 -1.82
CA ARG A 52 -12.65 -3.35 -2.65
C ARG A 52 -11.17 -3.49 -2.31
N VAL A 53 -10.83 -4.02 -1.14
CA VAL A 53 -9.44 -4.21 -0.71
C VAL A 53 -9.01 -5.66 -0.95
N ILE A 54 -8.02 -5.81 -1.82
CA ILE A 54 -7.34 -7.05 -2.15
C ILE A 54 -5.95 -6.98 -1.51
N THR A 55 -5.46 -8.06 -0.93
CA THR A 55 -4.11 -8.11 -0.33
C THR A 55 -3.55 -9.52 -0.43
N LEU A 56 -2.23 -9.65 -0.49
CA LEU A 56 -1.57 -10.94 -0.37
C LEU A 56 -1.66 -11.43 1.08
N ASP A 57 -2.35 -12.55 1.28
CA ASP A 57 -2.47 -13.21 2.58
C ASP A 57 -1.42 -14.32 2.72
N LYS A 58 -0.15 -13.90 2.69
CA LYS A 58 1.01 -14.78 2.86
C LYS A 58 2.02 -14.13 3.82
N GLU A 59 2.90 -14.96 4.38
CA GLU A 59 4.05 -14.47 5.15
C GLU A 59 4.94 -13.61 4.25
N ILE A 60 5.15 -12.36 4.66
CA ILE A 60 6.16 -11.47 4.09
C ILE A 60 7.22 -11.28 5.18
N SER A 61 8.44 -11.74 4.91
CA SER A 61 9.52 -11.74 5.89
C SER A 61 10.86 -11.51 5.20
N ARG A 62 11.69 -10.67 5.81
CA ARG A 62 13.07 -10.40 5.35
C ARG A 62 14.05 -11.50 5.77
N ARG A 63 13.60 -12.50 6.54
CA ARG A 63 14.45 -13.48 7.22
C ARG A 63 14.28 -14.90 6.68
N THR A 64 13.23 -15.16 5.92
CA THR A 64 12.90 -16.48 5.39
C THR A 64 12.90 -16.42 3.86
N PRO A 65 13.43 -17.44 3.15
CA PRO A 65 13.38 -17.47 1.69
C PRO A 65 11.95 -17.31 1.13
N ILE A 66 10.99 -18.03 1.71
CA ILE A 66 9.58 -17.94 1.31
C ILE A 66 9.00 -16.54 1.55
N GLY A 67 9.39 -15.87 2.63
CA GLY A 67 8.96 -14.50 2.93
C GLY A 67 9.52 -13.48 1.94
N ILE A 68 10.75 -13.68 1.47
CA ILE A 68 11.39 -12.85 0.45
C ILE A 68 10.71 -13.07 -0.91
N GLU A 69 10.46 -14.33 -1.30
CA GLU A 69 9.73 -14.66 -2.52
C GLU A 69 8.32 -14.04 -2.53
N ASN A 70 7.60 -14.15 -1.42
CA ASN A 70 6.28 -13.53 -1.29
C ASN A 70 6.36 -11.99 -1.34
N ALA A 71 7.41 -11.37 -0.80
CA ALA A 71 7.64 -9.93 -0.91
C ALA A 71 7.84 -9.51 -2.38
N VAL A 72 8.56 -10.32 -3.16
CA VAL A 72 8.74 -10.06 -4.60
C VAL A 72 7.41 -10.18 -5.34
N VAL A 73 6.60 -11.20 -5.05
CA VAL A 73 5.26 -11.34 -5.62
C VAL A 73 4.37 -10.15 -5.26
N ASP A 74 4.37 -9.73 -4.00
CA ASP A 74 3.61 -8.58 -3.50
C ASP A 74 4.02 -7.28 -4.21
N LEU A 75 5.32 -7.08 -4.43
CA LEU A 75 5.87 -5.94 -5.17
C LEU A 75 5.38 -5.93 -6.63
N PHE A 76 5.41 -7.08 -7.30
CA PHE A 76 4.90 -7.19 -8.67
C PHE A 76 3.40 -6.93 -8.74
N LEU A 77 2.61 -7.45 -7.80
CA LEU A 77 1.16 -7.18 -7.73
C LEU A 77 0.90 -5.67 -7.57
N LEU A 78 1.62 -5.01 -6.66
CA LEU A 78 1.52 -3.56 -6.47
C LEU A 78 1.90 -2.79 -7.74
N SER A 79 2.97 -3.21 -8.44
CA SER A 79 3.43 -2.59 -9.68
C SER A 79 2.43 -2.71 -10.84
N LYS A 80 1.46 -3.61 -10.78
CA LYS A 80 0.45 -3.80 -11.84
C LYS A 80 -0.86 -3.06 -11.58
N THR A 81 -0.88 -2.19 -10.58
CA THR A 81 -1.96 -1.22 -10.37
C THR A 81 -1.89 -0.08 -11.40
N ASN A 82 -2.96 0.72 -11.53
CA ASN A 82 -2.96 1.88 -12.42
C ASN A 82 -2.11 3.04 -11.87
N LYS A 83 -2.04 3.15 -10.54
CA LYS A 83 -1.27 4.14 -9.77
C LYS A 83 -1.14 3.67 -8.33
N ILE A 84 -0.13 4.19 -7.65
CA ILE A 84 0.19 3.85 -6.26
C ILE A 84 -0.11 5.05 -5.35
N ILE A 85 -0.78 4.80 -4.24
CA ILE A 85 -0.85 5.73 -3.11
C ILE A 85 0.23 5.28 -2.12
N GLY A 86 1.36 5.98 -2.09
CA GLY A 86 2.55 5.61 -1.32
C GLY A 86 2.70 6.41 -0.03
N SER A 87 3.38 5.84 0.96
CA SER A 87 3.79 6.58 2.15
C SER A 87 5.09 7.34 1.92
N PHE A 88 5.32 8.39 2.70
CA PHE A 88 6.57 9.14 2.67
C PHE A 88 7.75 8.26 3.09
N HIS A 89 8.83 8.29 2.30
CA HIS A 89 10.03 7.46 2.47
C HIS A 89 9.75 5.95 2.45
N SER A 90 9.09 5.47 1.41
CA SER A 90 8.91 4.04 1.15
C SER A 90 9.55 3.67 -0.19
N SER A 91 10.78 3.14 -0.13
CA SER A 91 11.49 2.63 -1.30
C SER A 91 10.74 1.49 -1.99
N TYR A 92 9.88 0.78 -1.27
CA TYR A 92 9.07 -0.31 -1.81
C TYR A 92 8.02 0.20 -2.81
N THR A 93 7.31 1.27 -2.46
CA THR A 93 6.30 1.88 -3.34
C THR A 93 6.95 2.64 -4.50
N GLU A 94 8.12 3.25 -4.27
CA GLU A 94 8.93 3.87 -5.33
C GLU A 94 9.38 2.81 -6.35
N MET A 95 9.97 1.71 -5.89
CA MET A 95 10.40 0.61 -6.75
C MET A 95 9.24 -0.02 -7.53
N ALA A 96 8.09 -0.25 -6.90
CA ALA A 96 6.90 -0.78 -7.58
C ALA A 96 6.42 0.15 -8.72
N ALA A 97 6.48 1.46 -8.50
CA ALA A 97 6.11 2.45 -9.50
C ALA A 97 7.09 2.46 -10.68
N GLU A 98 8.39 2.44 -10.39
CA GLU A 98 9.45 2.40 -11.39
C GLU A 98 9.40 1.13 -12.25
N LEU A 99 9.11 -0.04 -11.65
CA LEU A 99 9.04 -1.33 -12.35
C LEU A 99 8.03 -1.37 -13.49
N SER A 100 6.94 -0.61 -13.39
CA SER A 100 5.88 -0.56 -14.41
C SER A 100 5.67 0.82 -15.03
N GLY A 101 6.48 1.82 -14.65
CA GLY A 101 6.35 3.20 -15.13
C GLY A 101 5.01 3.85 -14.76
N ILE A 102 4.47 3.55 -13.58
CA ILE A 102 3.18 4.09 -13.11
C ILE A 102 3.39 5.22 -12.10
N GLU A 103 2.36 6.05 -11.92
CA GLU A 103 2.40 7.17 -10.97
C GLU A 103 2.46 6.68 -9.52
N CYS A 104 3.31 7.28 -8.70
CA CYS A 104 3.33 7.11 -7.23
C CYS A 104 3.01 8.42 -6.52
N LEU A 105 1.80 8.51 -6.00
CA LEU A 105 1.30 9.64 -5.23
C LEU A 105 1.66 9.46 -3.75
N ILE A 106 2.64 10.24 -3.27
CA ILE A 106 3.05 10.20 -1.88
C ILE A 106 2.06 11.00 -1.02
N VAL A 107 1.35 10.33 -0.11
CA VAL A 107 0.50 10.99 0.89
C VAL A 107 1.32 11.35 2.12
N LYS A 108 1.29 12.61 2.53
CA LYS A 108 1.93 13.08 3.77
C LYS A 108 1.18 14.27 4.36
N ASN A 109 1.30 14.46 5.67
CA ASN A 109 0.89 15.69 6.34
C ASN A 109 1.61 16.88 5.71
N ARG A 110 0.90 18.01 5.54
CA ARG A 110 1.52 19.26 5.11
C ARG A 110 2.40 19.78 6.25
N GLU A 111 3.62 20.19 5.92
CA GLU A 111 4.57 20.79 6.86
C GLU A 111 4.10 22.16 7.35
#